data_AF-A0AA45AR60-F1
#
_entry.id   AF-A0AA45AR60-F1
#
_cell.length_a   1.000
_cell.length_b   1.000
_cell.length_c   1.000
_cell.angle_alpha   90.00
_cell.angle_beta   90.00
_cell.angle_gamma   90.00
#
_symmetry.space_group_name_H-M   'P 1'
#
loop_
_entity.id
_entity.type
_entity.pdbx_description
1 polymer ?
#
loop_
_entity_poly.entity_id
_entity_poly.type
_entity_poly.pdbx_seq_one_letter_code
_entity_poly.pdbx_strand_id
1 'polypeptide(L)'
;MIVPMYISELSMPEIRGTLVVMQQLSITLGILVSYWLEYGTQYIGGTRCAPDIPYSGGTTNLPKFDPRYDVGPGGCTGQPDISWRIPFGLQILPALVLGIGMLFFPESPRFYLLRRKEDEALAALAKIRRVHLDTTSLRNEYLGIKAEVLFEEALNREGYPVYGVQRDYILRADDVFPAGFVRQDVWFARDRRIWHCEHFVNSPSSLSY
;
A
#
# COMPACT_ATOMS: atom_id res chain seq x y z
N MET A 1 2.58 -8.40 -2.28
CA MET A 1 3.09 -9.51 -3.11
C MET A 1 2.00 -10.31 -3.85
N ILE A 2 0.71 -9.95 -3.73
CA ILE A 2 -0.38 -10.68 -4.41
C ILE A 2 -0.52 -10.35 -5.91
N VAL A 3 -0.15 -9.14 -6.33
CA VAL A 3 -0.33 -8.69 -7.73
C VAL A 3 0.60 -9.42 -8.71
N PRO A 4 1.93 -9.54 -8.46
CA PRO A 4 2.79 -10.30 -9.37
C PRO A 4 2.42 -11.79 -9.43
N MET A 5 1.97 -12.35 -8.29
CA MET A 5 1.45 -13.71 -8.21
C MET A 5 0.23 -13.88 -9.12
N TYR A 6 -0.78 -13.01 -8.99
CA TYR A 6 -1.97 -13.00 -9.84
C TYR A 6 -1.62 -12.87 -11.33
N ILE A 7 -0.73 -11.96 -11.71
CA ILE A 7 -0.28 -11.80 -13.10
C ILE A 7 0.45 -13.06 -13.59
N SER A 8 1.29 -13.65 -12.76
CA SER A 8 2.04 -14.86 -13.10
C SER A 8 1.17 -16.10 -13.25
N GLU A 9 -0.01 -16.12 -12.63
CA GLU A 9 -1.00 -17.20 -12.72
C GLU A 9 -1.90 -17.07 -13.96
N LEU A 10 -2.23 -15.84 -14.36
CA LEU A 10 -3.07 -15.58 -15.53
C LEU A 10 -2.31 -15.59 -16.86
N SER A 11 -1.03 -15.25 -16.81
CA SER A 11 -0.21 -15.09 -18.01
C SER A 11 0.06 -16.42 -18.72
N MET A 12 0.11 -16.36 -20.05
CA MET A 12 0.58 -17.50 -20.84
C MET A 12 2.09 -17.70 -20.59
N PRO A 13 2.59 -18.95 -20.54
CA PRO A 13 4.00 -19.27 -20.24
C PRO A 13 5.03 -18.46 -21.01
N GLU A 14 4.73 -18.08 -22.25
CA GLU A 14 5.64 -17.41 -23.16
C GLU A 14 5.89 -15.91 -22.83
N ILE A 15 4.95 -15.24 -22.15
CA ILE A 15 5.02 -13.79 -21.91
C ILE A 15 5.00 -13.40 -20.42
N ARG A 16 5.09 -14.38 -19.51
CA ARG A 16 4.98 -14.15 -18.04
C ARG A 16 5.98 -13.12 -17.55
N GLY A 17 7.24 -13.24 -18.00
CA GLY A 17 8.32 -12.33 -17.60
C GLY A 17 8.07 -10.89 -18.05
N THR A 18 7.63 -10.70 -19.29
CA THR A 18 7.35 -9.37 -19.86
C THR A 18 6.20 -8.69 -19.11
N LEU A 19 5.14 -9.41 -18.75
CA LEU A 19 4.01 -8.86 -18.00
C LEU A 19 4.40 -8.37 -16.60
N VAL A 20 5.31 -9.08 -15.92
CA VAL A 20 5.81 -8.66 -14.61
C VAL A 20 6.71 -7.42 -14.73
N VAL A 21 7.53 -7.35 -15.78
CA VAL A 21 8.37 -6.16 -16.03
C VAL A 21 7.51 -4.93 -16.36
N MET A 22 6.40 -5.10 -17.09
CA MET A 22 5.46 -4.01 -17.35
C MET A 22 4.83 -3.47 -16.05
N GLN A 23 4.55 -4.34 -15.08
CA GLN A 23 4.10 -3.90 -13.76
C GLN A 23 5.18 -3.06 -13.05
N GLN A 24 6.43 -3.52 -13.07
CA GLN A 24 7.52 -2.80 -12.42
C GLN A 24 7.77 -1.44 -13.10
N LEU A 25 7.68 -1.37 -14.42
CA LEU A 25 7.77 -0.13 -15.20
C LEU A 25 6.63 0.84 -14.85
N SER A 26 5.41 0.34 -14.67
CA SER A 26 4.28 1.17 -14.26
C SER A 26 4.49 1.79 -12.86
N ILE A 27 5.04 1.03 -11.91
CA ILE A 27 5.34 1.54 -10.57
C ILE A 27 6.40 2.63 -10.62
N THR A 28 7.47 2.44 -11.38
CA THR A 28 8.55 3.45 -11.48
C THR A 28 8.07 4.71 -12.19
N LEU A 29 7.26 4.58 -13.24
CA LEU A 29 6.66 5.72 -13.94
C LEU A 29 5.67 6.47 -13.03
N GLY A 30 4.87 5.75 -12.23
CA GLY A 30 3.95 6.35 -11.27
C GLY A 30 4.67 7.19 -10.21
N ILE A 31 5.77 6.67 -9.64
CA ILE A 31 6.60 7.40 -8.68
C ILE A 31 7.26 8.62 -9.33
N LEU A 32 7.77 8.49 -10.56
CA LEU A 32 8.34 9.60 -11.32
C LEU A 32 7.33 10.75 -11.49
N VAL A 33 6.10 10.42 -11.90
CA VAL A 33 5.03 11.41 -12.07
C VAL A 33 4.65 12.04 -10.72
N SER A 34 4.62 11.28 -9.63
CA SER A 34 4.37 11.83 -8.29
C SER A 34 5.38 12.90 -7.92
N TYR A 35 6.68 12.64 -8.11
CA TYR A 35 7.73 13.61 -7.81
C TYR A 35 7.64 14.87 -8.66
N TRP A 36 7.27 14.76 -9.94
CA TRP A 36 7.04 15.93 -10.78
C TRP A 36 5.85 16.77 -10.34
N LEU A 37 4.76 16.13 -9.89
CA LEU A 37 3.58 16.81 -9.37
C LEU A 37 3.88 17.51 -8.05
N GLU A 38 4.57 16.83 -7.13
CA GLU A 38 5.03 17.41 -5.87
C GLU A 38 5.92 18.64 -6.11
N TYR A 39 6.90 18.51 -7.02
CA TYR A 39 7.75 19.63 -7.44
C TYR A 39 6.94 20.81 -8.02
N GLY A 40 5.96 20.53 -8.89
CA GLY A 40 5.11 21.57 -9.47
C GLY A 40 4.23 22.28 -8.42
N THR A 41 3.73 21.54 -7.43
CA THR A 41 2.86 22.08 -6.38
C THR A 41 3.61 22.80 -5.26
N GLN A 42 4.92 22.62 -5.15
CA GLN A 42 5.77 23.33 -4.20
C GLN A 42 5.82 24.86 -4.45
N TYR A 43 5.69 25.30 -5.70
CA TYR A 43 5.75 26.72 -6.05
C TYR A 43 4.41 27.46 -5.90
N ILE A 44 3.33 26.73 -5.59
CA ILE A 44 2.02 27.32 -5.32
C ILE A 44 2.11 28.03 -3.98
N GLY A 45 2.15 29.37 -3.98
CA GLY A 45 2.34 30.21 -2.78
C GLY A 45 3.55 31.14 -2.81
N GLY A 46 4.48 30.90 -3.72
CA GLY A 46 5.78 31.59 -3.75
C GLY A 46 6.80 30.99 -2.79
N THR A 47 8.05 31.42 -2.90
CA THR A 47 9.18 30.87 -2.13
C THR A 47 9.43 31.60 -0.81
N ARG A 48 8.53 32.51 -0.41
CA ARG A 48 8.69 33.35 0.78
C ARG A 48 8.05 32.70 2.00
N CYS A 49 8.71 32.79 3.16
CA CYS A 49 8.17 32.30 4.43
C CYS A 49 6.93 33.08 4.86
N ALA A 50 6.89 34.41 4.65
CA ALA A 50 5.73 35.23 4.95
C ALA A 50 5.59 36.31 3.85
N PRO A 51 4.52 36.29 3.05
CA PRO A 51 4.36 37.19 1.90
C PRO A 51 4.00 38.63 2.31
N ASP A 52 3.39 38.79 3.50
CA ASP A 52 2.86 40.08 3.98
C ASP A 52 3.92 40.99 4.62
N ILE A 53 5.09 40.44 4.99
CA ILE A 53 6.20 41.20 5.59
C ILE A 53 7.32 41.43 4.58
N PRO A 54 7.79 42.68 4.39
CA PRO A 54 8.92 42.98 3.52
C PRO A 54 10.23 42.48 4.15
N TYR A 55 11.21 42.12 3.33
CA TYR A 55 12.53 41.70 3.80
C TYR A 55 13.25 42.84 4.53
N SER A 56 13.71 42.56 5.75
CA SER A 56 14.52 43.49 6.55
C SER A 56 15.99 43.54 6.10
N GLY A 57 16.47 42.51 5.40
CA GLY A 57 17.85 42.40 4.95
C GLY A 57 18.05 42.64 3.45
N GLY A 58 19.26 43.07 3.06
CA GLY A 58 19.68 43.22 1.67
C GLY A 58 19.55 44.64 1.10
N THR A 59 19.61 44.76 -0.23
CA THR A 59 19.34 46.00 -0.97
C THR A 59 18.04 45.88 -1.76
N THR A 60 17.47 46.98 -2.25
CA THR A 60 16.21 46.96 -3.03
C THR A 60 16.26 46.04 -4.25
N ASN A 61 17.46 45.83 -4.81
CA ASN A 61 17.69 44.98 -5.98
C ASN A 61 18.11 43.54 -5.61
N LEU A 62 18.55 43.30 -4.38
CA LEU A 62 18.90 41.98 -3.84
C LEU A 62 18.42 41.87 -2.39
N PRO A 63 17.13 41.58 -2.16
CA PRO A 63 16.63 41.34 -0.82
C PRO A 63 17.20 40.04 -0.25
N LYS A 64 17.52 40.04 1.05
CA LYS A 64 18.07 38.89 1.77
C LYS A 64 17.20 38.60 2.99
N PHE A 65 16.75 37.36 3.12
CA PHE A 65 15.95 36.91 4.26
C PHE A 65 16.75 36.94 5.57
N ASP A 66 16.19 37.60 6.59
CA ASP A 66 16.66 37.59 7.97
C ASP A 66 15.70 36.77 8.87
N PRO A 67 16.15 35.63 9.42
CA PRO A 67 15.33 34.76 10.27
C PRO A 67 14.75 35.41 11.54
N ARG A 68 15.32 36.52 12.04
CA ARG A 68 14.85 37.15 13.30
C ARG A 68 13.71 38.14 13.10
N TYR A 69 13.57 38.70 11.89
CA TYR A 69 12.66 39.81 11.62
C TYR A 69 11.68 39.52 10.48
N ASP A 70 12.02 38.61 9.57
CA ASP A 70 11.21 38.28 8.38
C ASP A 70 10.28 37.07 8.62
N VAL A 71 10.01 36.72 9.89
CA VAL A 71 9.06 35.69 10.31
C VAL A 71 7.92 36.32 11.09
N GLY A 72 6.68 36.00 10.73
CA GLY A 72 5.51 36.54 11.42
C GLY A 72 5.33 35.94 12.83
N PRO A 73 4.52 36.57 13.70
CA PRO A 73 4.21 36.05 15.03
C PRO A 73 3.54 34.66 15.02
N GLY A 74 2.98 34.24 13.87
CA GLY A 74 2.43 32.90 13.62
C GLY A 74 3.35 31.95 12.85
N GLY A 75 4.61 32.32 12.61
CA GLY A 75 5.57 31.52 11.82
C GLY A 75 5.51 31.80 10.31
N CYS A 76 5.86 30.79 9.50
CA CYS A 76 5.83 30.88 8.04
C CYS A 76 4.45 30.54 7.48
N THR A 77 3.78 31.52 6.86
CA THR A 77 2.44 31.41 6.27
C THR A 77 2.43 31.45 4.75
N GLY A 78 3.60 31.57 4.11
CA GLY A 78 3.69 31.73 2.66
C GLY A 78 3.46 30.46 1.85
N GLN A 79 3.51 29.28 2.47
CA GLN A 79 3.08 28.06 1.82
C GLN A 79 1.59 27.81 2.07
N PRO A 80 0.72 27.93 1.05
CA PRO A 80 -0.70 27.67 1.20
C PRO A 80 -0.95 26.20 1.48
N ASP A 81 -1.94 25.92 2.33
CA ASP A 81 -2.38 24.56 2.66
C ASP A 81 -2.76 23.73 1.42
N ILE A 82 -3.07 24.38 0.30
CA ILE A 82 -3.42 23.72 -0.95
C ILE A 82 -2.22 22.98 -1.57
N SER A 83 -0.99 23.42 -1.30
CA SER A 83 0.24 22.92 -1.92
C SER A 83 0.41 21.40 -1.72
N TRP A 84 0.19 20.92 -0.49
CA TRP A 84 0.28 19.48 -0.18
C TRP A 84 -1.04 18.73 -0.43
N ARG A 85 -2.19 19.40 -0.42
CA ARG A 85 -3.50 18.76 -0.63
C ARG A 85 -3.73 18.34 -2.07
N ILE A 86 -3.24 19.13 -3.03
CA ILE A 86 -3.37 18.86 -4.47
C ILE A 86 -2.74 17.51 -4.86
N PRO A 87 -1.45 17.21 -4.55
CA PRO A 87 -0.84 15.97 -4.96
C PRO A 87 -1.53 14.74 -4.34
N PHE A 88 -1.94 14.80 -3.06
CA PHE A 88 -2.72 13.71 -2.45
C PHE A 88 -4.10 13.54 -3.08
N GLY A 89 -4.82 14.64 -3.35
CA GLY A 89 -6.12 14.60 -4.02
C GLY A 89 -6.03 13.97 -5.40
N LEU A 90 -4.97 14.28 -6.14
CA LEU A 90 -4.73 13.73 -7.47
C LEU A 90 -4.39 12.24 -7.44
N GLN A 91 -3.66 11.75 -6.42
CA GLN A 91 -3.32 10.32 -6.25
C GLN A 91 -4.54 9.45 -5.90
N ILE A 92 -5.56 10.02 -5.26
CA ILE A 92 -6.81 9.31 -4.94
C ILE A 92 -7.55 8.90 -6.22
N LEU A 93 -7.50 9.73 -7.27
CA LEU A 93 -8.20 9.51 -8.53
C LEU A 93 -7.80 8.18 -9.22
N PRO A 94 -6.52 7.92 -9.53
CA PRO A 94 -6.10 6.64 -10.10
C PRO A 94 -6.30 5.47 -9.15
N ALA A 95 -6.21 5.67 -7.83
CA ALA A 95 -6.48 4.63 -6.84
C ALA A 95 -7.95 4.19 -6.88
N LEU A 96 -8.89 5.13 -7.02
CA LEU A 96 -10.32 4.82 -7.17
C LEU A 96 -10.62 4.12 -8.49
N VAL A 97 -10.03 4.58 -9.60
CA VAL A 97 -10.19 3.93 -10.90
C VAL A 97 -9.74 2.46 -10.85
N LEU A 98 -8.59 2.20 -10.21
CA LEU A 98 -8.07 0.84 -10.04
C LEU A 98 -8.93 0.01 -9.07
N GLY A 99 -9.38 0.60 -7.96
CA GLY A 99 -10.25 -0.06 -6.98
C GLY A 99 -11.60 -0.46 -7.57
N ILE A 100 -12.22 0.40 -8.37
CA ILE A 100 -13.44 0.08 -9.14
C ILE A 100 -13.13 -0.99 -10.20
N GLY A 101 -12.01 -0.87 -10.89
CA GLY A 101 -11.56 -1.83 -11.88
C GLY A 101 -11.45 -3.26 -11.32
N MET A 102 -10.94 -3.41 -10.10
CA MET A 102 -10.79 -4.71 -9.43
C MET A 102 -12.11 -5.47 -9.27
N LEU A 103 -13.26 -4.79 -9.12
CA LEU A 103 -14.57 -5.44 -9.01
C LEU A 103 -14.97 -6.22 -10.27
N PHE A 104 -14.39 -5.88 -11.42
CA PHE A 104 -14.70 -6.50 -12.70
C PHE A 104 -13.73 -7.61 -13.11
N PHE A 105 -12.62 -7.78 -12.39
CA PHE A 105 -11.65 -8.83 -12.71
C PHE A 105 -12.06 -10.18 -12.12
N PRO A 106 -12.05 -11.27 -12.91
CA PRO A 106 -12.29 -12.61 -12.39
C PRO A 106 -11.13 -13.07 -11.50
N GLU A 107 -11.44 -13.80 -10.44
CA GLU A 107 -10.44 -14.41 -9.56
C GLU A 107 -9.57 -15.44 -10.30
N SER A 108 -8.38 -15.73 -9.78
CA SER A 108 -7.45 -16.66 -10.42
C SER A 108 -7.95 -18.12 -10.36
N PRO A 109 -7.62 -18.97 -11.35
CA PRO A 109 -8.05 -20.37 -11.36
C PRO A 109 -7.43 -21.19 -10.21
N ARG A 110 -6.22 -20.86 -9.75
CA ARG A 110 -5.58 -21.50 -8.59
C ARG A 110 -6.36 -21.24 -7.30
N PHE A 111 -6.89 -20.03 -7.14
CA PHE A 111 -7.72 -19.68 -5.98
C PHE A 111 -8.98 -20.56 -5.87
N TYR A 112 -9.63 -20.88 -6.99
CA TYR A 112 -10.77 -21.80 -7.01
C TYR A 112 -10.35 -23.25 -6.72
N LEU A 113 -9.20 -23.70 -7.24
CA LEU A 113 -8.65 -25.04 -6.95
C LEU A 113 -8.32 -25.23 -5.47
N LEU A 114 -7.76 -24.22 -4.81
CA LEU A 114 -7.50 -24.22 -3.36
C LEU A 114 -8.79 -24.30 -2.53
N ARG A 115 -9.93 -23.91 -3.10
CA ARG A 115 -11.26 -24.01 -2.49
C ARG A 115 -12.02 -25.28 -2.91
N ARG A 116 -11.36 -26.23 -3.58
CA ARG A 116 -11.96 -27.47 -4.12
C ARG A 116 -13.11 -27.23 -5.10
N LYS A 117 -13.18 -26.06 -5.72
CA LYS A 117 -14.22 -25.68 -6.68
C LYS A 117 -13.72 -25.81 -8.12
N GLU A 118 -13.76 -27.03 -8.64
CA GLU A 118 -13.14 -27.37 -9.93
C GLU A 118 -13.91 -26.78 -11.13
N ASP A 119 -15.23 -26.78 -11.09
CA ASP A 119 -16.07 -26.27 -12.18
C ASP A 119 -15.90 -24.75 -12.38
N GLU A 120 -15.84 -24.01 -11.27
CA GLU A 120 -15.57 -22.56 -11.28
C GLU A 120 -14.15 -22.25 -11.78
N ALA A 121 -13.16 -23.08 -11.42
CA ALA A 121 -11.78 -22.94 -11.90
C ALA A 121 -11.68 -23.13 -13.42
N LEU A 122 -12.38 -24.14 -13.97
CA LEU A 122 -12.46 -24.39 -15.41
C LEU A 122 -13.16 -23.25 -16.15
N ALA A 123 -14.27 -22.74 -15.60
CA ALA A 123 -15.00 -21.60 -16.16
C ALA A 123 -14.16 -20.32 -16.17
N ALA A 124 -13.43 -20.04 -15.08
CA ALA A 124 -12.51 -18.91 -14.99
C ALA A 124 -11.38 -19.03 -16.03
N LEU A 125 -10.72 -20.19 -16.12
CA LEU A 125 -9.64 -20.43 -17.08
C LEU A 125 -10.12 -20.32 -18.54
N ALA A 126 -11.30 -20.85 -18.86
CA ALA A 126 -11.94 -20.72 -20.16
C ALA A 126 -12.21 -19.25 -20.53
N LYS A 127 -12.68 -18.45 -19.56
CA LYS A 127 -12.92 -17.00 -19.73
C LYS A 127 -11.63 -16.22 -20.00
N ILE A 128 -10.53 -16.56 -19.31
CA ILE A 128 -9.22 -15.91 -19.47
C ILE A 128 -8.60 -16.26 -20.82
N ARG A 129 -8.61 -17.54 -21.19
CA ARG A 129 -8.03 -18.02 -22.46
C ARG A 129 -8.93 -17.71 -23.68
N ARG A 130 -10.19 -17.35 -23.46
CA ARG A 130 -11.23 -17.15 -24.50
C ARG A 130 -11.42 -18.39 -25.38
N VAL A 131 -11.36 -19.56 -24.77
CA VAL A 131 -11.47 -20.88 -25.43
C VAL A 131 -12.64 -21.65 -24.84
N HIS A 132 -13.27 -22.52 -25.64
CA HIS A 132 -14.34 -23.40 -25.15
C HIS A 132 -13.81 -24.49 -24.20
N LEU A 133 -14.64 -24.88 -23.24
CA LEU A 133 -14.33 -25.79 -22.13
C LEU A 133 -13.77 -27.16 -22.59
N ASP A 134 -14.13 -27.62 -23.79
CA ASP A 134 -13.76 -28.95 -24.29
C ASP A 134 -12.41 -29.02 -25.01
N THR A 135 -11.69 -27.92 -25.11
CA THR A 135 -10.42 -27.91 -25.85
C THR A 135 -9.32 -28.66 -25.07
N THR A 136 -8.64 -29.61 -25.72
CA THR A 136 -7.56 -30.41 -25.11
C THR A 136 -6.45 -29.54 -24.51
N SER A 137 -6.09 -28.42 -25.17
CA SER A 137 -5.07 -27.49 -24.65
C SER A 137 -5.47 -26.88 -23.31
N LEU A 138 -6.76 -26.53 -23.13
CA LEU A 138 -7.26 -25.96 -21.88
C LEU A 138 -7.24 -27.00 -20.76
N ARG A 139 -7.62 -28.24 -21.07
CA ARG A 139 -7.58 -29.36 -20.11
C ARG A 139 -6.15 -29.68 -19.67
N ASN A 140 -5.19 -29.68 -20.59
CA ASN A 140 -3.77 -29.93 -20.26
C ASN A 140 -3.22 -28.84 -19.32
N GLU A 141 -3.56 -27.57 -19.58
CA GLU A 141 -3.18 -26.46 -18.71
C GLU A 141 -3.83 -26.58 -17.32
N TYR A 142 -5.13 -26.84 -17.27
CA TYR A 142 -5.86 -27.07 -16.03
C TYR A 142 -5.28 -28.21 -15.21
N LEU A 143 -4.99 -29.35 -15.84
CA LEU A 143 -4.38 -30.52 -15.19
C LEU A 143 -2.99 -30.21 -14.65
N GLY A 144 -2.20 -29.41 -15.38
CA GLY A 144 -0.90 -28.93 -14.91
C GLY A 144 -1.02 -28.12 -13.62
N ILE A 145 -1.92 -27.13 -13.59
CA ILE A 145 -2.16 -26.29 -12.40
C ILE A 145 -2.69 -27.15 -11.24
N LYS A 146 -3.62 -28.08 -11.52
CA LYS A 146 -4.19 -28.98 -10.51
C LYS A 146 -3.12 -29.90 -9.90
N ALA A 147 -2.23 -30.46 -10.72
CA ALA A 147 -1.13 -31.29 -10.25
C ALA A 147 -0.19 -30.52 -9.33
N GLU A 148 0.14 -29.27 -9.67
CA GLU A 148 0.98 -28.41 -8.82
C GLU A 148 0.34 -28.14 -7.46
N VAL A 149 -0.95 -27.80 -7.43
CA VAL A 149 -1.68 -27.56 -6.17
C VAL A 149 -1.74 -28.81 -5.31
N LEU A 150 -2.05 -29.97 -5.91
CA LEU A 150 -2.08 -31.24 -5.18
C LEU A 150 -0.70 -31.64 -4.65
N PHE A 151 0.36 -31.38 -5.41
CA PHE A 151 1.73 -31.63 -4.98
C PHE A 151 2.12 -30.72 -3.81
N GLU A 152 1.78 -29.44 -3.87
CA GLU A 152 1.98 -28.51 -2.76
C GLU A 152 1.20 -28.95 -1.50
N GLU A 153 -0.05 -29.40 -1.64
CA GLU A 153 -0.84 -29.96 -0.54
C GLU A 153 -0.20 -31.22 0.06
N ALA A 154 0.29 -32.13 -0.79
CA ALA A 154 0.95 -33.36 -0.35
C ALA A 154 2.25 -33.06 0.40
N LEU A 155 3.09 -32.16 -0.13
CA LEU A 155 4.32 -31.72 0.53
C LEU A 155 4.02 -31.02 1.86
N ASN A 156 3.02 -30.15 1.91
CA ASN A 156 2.63 -29.49 3.16
C ASN A 156 2.15 -30.50 4.21
N ARG A 157 1.44 -31.56 3.79
CA ARG A 157 0.99 -32.64 4.68
C ARG A 157 2.16 -33.46 5.24
N GLU A 158 3.19 -33.71 4.43
CA GLU A 158 4.38 -34.47 4.83
C GLU A 158 5.37 -33.65 5.67
N GLY A 159 5.55 -32.37 5.34
CA GLY A 159 6.47 -31.47 6.03
C GLY A 159 6.04 -31.08 7.46
N TYR A 160 4.75 -31.21 7.79
CA TYR A 160 4.19 -30.89 9.11
C TYR A 160 3.16 -31.93 9.56
N PRO A 161 3.57 -33.15 9.97
CA PRO A 161 2.66 -34.25 10.27
C PRO A 161 1.68 -33.97 11.43
N VAL A 162 1.98 -33.01 12.31
CA VAL A 162 1.13 -32.64 13.46
C VAL A 162 0.02 -31.63 13.08
N TYR A 163 0.16 -30.90 11.97
CA TYR A 163 -0.81 -29.89 11.51
C TYR A 163 -1.60 -30.32 10.26
N GLY A 164 -1.50 -31.60 9.86
CA GLY A 164 -2.07 -32.12 8.60
C GLY A 164 -3.58 -32.37 8.56
N VAL A 165 -4.33 -31.95 9.58
CA VAL A 165 -5.80 -32.06 9.64
C VAL A 165 -6.36 -30.74 10.19
N GLN A 166 -6.23 -29.63 9.47
CA GLN A 166 -6.99 -28.41 9.80
C GLN A 166 -7.09 -27.45 8.61
N ARG A 167 -7.91 -27.78 7.61
CA ARG A 167 -8.47 -26.79 6.67
C ARG A 167 -9.99 -26.86 6.53
N ASP A 168 -10.68 -27.42 7.53
CA ASP A 168 -12.14 -27.24 7.71
C ASP A 168 -12.47 -26.18 8.79
N TYR A 169 -11.48 -25.53 9.40
CA TYR A 169 -11.73 -24.50 10.39
C TYR A 169 -11.38 -23.12 9.83
N ILE A 170 -12.45 -22.40 9.50
CA ILE A 170 -12.61 -20.96 9.67
C ILE A 170 -11.61 -20.42 10.70
N LEU A 171 -10.85 -19.38 10.34
CA LEU A 171 -10.19 -18.50 11.30
C LEU A 171 -11.19 -18.11 12.39
N ARG A 172 -11.18 -18.79 13.54
CA ARG A 172 -11.71 -18.22 14.77
C ARG A 172 -10.62 -17.28 15.27
N ALA A 173 -10.94 -15.99 15.25
CA ALA A 173 -10.10 -14.92 15.79
C ALA A 173 -9.77 -15.13 17.30
N ASP A 174 -10.45 -16.07 17.95
CA ASP A 174 -10.33 -16.40 19.37
C ASP A 174 -9.09 -17.26 19.71
N ASP A 175 -8.50 -17.95 18.73
CA ASP A 175 -7.36 -18.86 18.98
C ASP A 175 -5.99 -18.15 18.86
N VAL A 176 -5.93 -16.98 18.22
CA VAL A 176 -4.70 -16.16 18.08
C VAL A 176 -4.53 -15.19 19.26
N PHE A 177 -5.60 -14.86 19.96
CA PHE A 177 -5.58 -13.97 21.12
C PHE A 177 -6.23 -14.67 22.31
N PRO A 178 -5.46 -15.33 23.20
CA PRO A 178 -6.01 -15.73 24.49
C PRO A 178 -6.57 -14.48 25.17
N ALA A 179 -7.84 -14.56 25.59
CA ALA A 179 -8.54 -13.50 26.30
C ALA A 179 -7.69 -13.02 27.48
N GLY A 180 -7.01 -11.88 27.30
CA GLY A 180 -6.07 -11.34 28.30
C GLY A 180 -4.94 -10.47 27.76
N PHE A 181 -4.60 -10.52 26.46
CA PHE A 181 -3.55 -9.65 25.91
C PHE A 181 -4.12 -8.33 25.35
N VAL A 182 -4.56 -7.47 26.27
CA VAL A 182 -4.78 -6.04 25.97
C VAL A 182 -3.48 -5.29 26.26
N ARG A 183 -2.81 -4.82 25.21
CA ARG A 183 -1.89 -3.67 25.23
C ARG A 183 -2.19 -2.89 23.95
N GLN A 184 -2.93 -1.77 24.01
CA GLN A 184 -2.35 -0.41 24.13
C GLN A 184 -1.01 -0.41 23.40
N ASP A 185 -0.95 -0.02 22.12
CA ASP A 185 -0.99 1.38 21.70
C ASP A 185 -1.53 1.57 20.27
N VAL A 186 -2.82 1.91 20.15
CA VAL A 186 -3.31 2.63 18.97
C VAL A 186 -3.83 3.97 19.49
N TRP A 187 -2.98 4.98 19.36
CA TRP A 187 -3.33 6.39 19.56
C TRP A 187 -4.34 6.83 18.49
N PHE A 188 -5.59 6.42 18.64
CA PHE A 188 -6.72 7.14 18.07
C PHE A 188 -7.14 8.18 19.10
N ALA A 189 -6.62 9.40 18.94
CA ALA A 189 -7.06 10.56 19.69
C ALA A 189 -8.54 10.82 19.40
N ARG A 190 -9.42 10.35 20.29
CA ARG A 190 -10.81 10.75 20.34
C ARG A 190 -11.14 11.18 21.76
N ASP A 191 -11.27 12.50 21.86
CA ASP A 191 -12.06 13.28 22.81
C ASP A 191 -11.31 14.13 23.85
N ARG A 192 -11.77 15.38 23.87
CA ARG A 192 -11.31 16.49 24.70
C ARG A 192 -11.87 16.31 26.11
N ARG A 193 -11.01 16.35 27.12
CA ARG A 193 -11.16 17.14 28.37
C ARG A 193 -10.12 16.74 29.42
N ILE A 194 -9.67 17.75 30.15
CA ILE A 194 -8.86 17.72 31.38
C ILE A 194 -7.34 17.67 31.15
N TRP A 195 -6.80 18.84 30.82
CA TRP A 195 -5.44 19.22 31.22
C TRP A 195 -5.47 19.52 32.72
N HIS A 196 -4.82 18.69 33.53
CA HIS A 196 -4.31 19.11 34.83
C HIS A 196 -2.81 18.84 34.86
N CYS A 197 -2.05 19.91 34.98
CA CYS A 197 -0.61 19.94 35.13
C CYS A 197 -0.17 19.17 36.37
N GLU A 198 0.91 18.40 36.26
CA GLU A 198 1.84 18.22 37.37
C GLU A 198 3.28 18.19 36.86
N HIS A 199 4.02 19.19 37.33
CA HIS A 199 5.46 19.31 37.28
C HIS A 199 6.12 18.10 37.96
N PHE A 200 7.18 17.55 37.37
CA PHE A 200 8.22 16.93 38.19
C PHE A 200 9.62 17.37 37.74
N VAL A 201 10.14 18.29 38.54
CA VAL A 201 11.54 18.68 38.67
C VAL A 201 12.32 17.50 39.23
N ASN A 202 13.45 17.13 38.61
CA ASN A 202 14.77 17.04 39.26
C ASN A 202 15.82 16.39 38.34
N SER A 203 16.89 17.15 38.08
CA SER A 203 18.23 16.63 37.85
C SER A 203 18.82 16.17 39.19
N PRO A 204 19.69 15.15 39.21
CA PRO A 204 21.01 15.42 39.76
C PRO A 204 22.17 14.83 38.96
N SER A 205 23.15 15.71 38.74
CA SER A 205 24.61 15.53 38.76
C SER A 205 25.24 14.14 38.94
N SER A 206 26.23 13.90 38.06
CA SER A 206 27.61 13.45 38.32
C SER A 206 27.95 11.96 38.51
N LEU A 207 29.08 11.61 37.87
CA LEU A 207 30.14 10.63 38.19
C LEU A 207 30.21 9.28 37.42
N SER A 208 31.35 9.16 36.72
CA SER A 208 32.20 7.96 36.52
C SER A 208 31.68 6.89 35.54
N TYR A 209 32.41 6.41 34.53
CA TYR A 209 33.84 6.29 34.24
C TYR A 209 34.13 6.57 32.76
#